data_AF-A0A7S4R2R9-F1
#
_entry.id   AF-A0A7S4R2R9-F1
#
_cell.length_a   1.000
_cell.length_b   1.000
_cell.length_c   1.000
_cell.angle_alpha   90.00
_cell.angle_beta   90.00
_cell.angle_gamma   90.00
#
_symmetry.space_group_name_H-M   'P 1'
#
loop_
_entity.id
_entity.type
_entity.pdbx_description
1 polymer ?
#
loop_
_entity_poly.entity_id
_entity_poly.type
_entity_poly.pdbx_seq_one_letter_code
_entity_poly.pdbx_strand_id
1 'polypeptide(L)'
;DLVSFETLSAALEHDEHVHGFDLLTVLPSASDEEFYERSIVSINQCRQFFPGNSDRKGIKEYLLAFANKDVDEQFYKPVLSDDAYLMSLDDLQELKQRRESGNGGSESTEKLEASKETDTIQILSARVTALEEQLACAKECIANLTTEDMSEDEKTIFLKKKAKVDNNTYYFTSYSHYAIHETMLKDTVRTKAYEDAIMKNSATLFKDKVVLDIGCGTGVLSIFAAKAGAKKVIAVDGSEIIREARNIIDANGLSGTITCVRGMIETLLEKEELPLGPGEKVDVIVSEWMGYALFFETMLPSVMKARDAVMDRVGGTMFPNKASIHLEGASDTWLDYWDDVHGIDMTPMKHRIGTELLVEGSVEIVDKENVSTNRVELVGFDLNTCKDTDLDFEAHFELYPLLSDNGNVVNGGRVDKLVISFDIDFDLPN
;
A
#
# COMPACT_ATOMS: atom_id res chain seq x y z
N ASP A 1 11.01 30.52 -25.77
CA ASP A 1 12.06 29.57 -26.18
C ASP A 1 11.95 28.31 -25.36
N LEU A 2 11.88 27.14 -26.00
CA LEU A 2 11.83 25.85 -25.30
C LEU A 2 13.27 25.42 -24.98
N VAL A 3 13.78 25.92 -23.86
CA VAL A 3 15.06 25.51 -23.29
C VAL A 3 14.75 24.48 -22.20
N SER A 4 15.36 23.31 -22.28
CA SER A 4 15.27 22.28 -21.24
C SER A 4 16.46 22.39 -20.29
N PHE A 5 16.21 22.27 -19.00
CA PHE A 5 17.23 22.34 -17.96
C PHE A 5 17.32 21.00 -17.23
N GLU A 6 18.53 20.57 -16.87
CA GLU A 6 18.75 19.31 -16.13
C GLU A 6 18.31 19.41 -14.66
N THR A 7 18.24 20.63 -14.10
CA THR A 7 17.84 20.86 -12.72
C THR A 7 16.95 22.10 -12.60
N LEU A 8 16.10 22.11 -11.57
CA LEU A 8 15.23 23.24 -11.22
C LEU A 8 16.03 24.51 -10.92
N SER A 9 17.17 24.39 -10.22
CA SER A 9 18.05 25.51 -9.93
C SER A 9 18.63 26.14 -11.21
N ALA A 10 19.01 25.32 -12.20
CA ALA A 10 19.51 25.84 -13.48
C ALA A 10 18.41 26.57 -14.28
N ALA A 11 17.15 26.13 -14.19
CA ALA A 11 16.02 26.83 -14.78
C ALA A 11 15.77 28.19 -14.12
N LEU A 12 15.80 28.25 -12.78
CA LEU A 12 15.64 29.49 -12.01
C LEU A 12 16.78 30.49 -12.26
N GLU A 13 18.02 30.01 -12.31
CA GLU A 13 19.18 30.84 -12.64
C GLU A 13 19.09 31.38 -14.06
N HIS A 14 18.59 30.59 -15.02
CA HIS A 14 18.36 31.05 -16.37
C HIS A 14 17.30 32.16 -16.42
N ASP A 15 16.18 31.99 -15.71
CA ASP A 15 15.13 33.00 -15.63
C ASP A 15 15.67 34.31 -15.02
N GLU A 16 16.55 34.23 -14.02
CA GLU A 16 17.19 35.42 -13.44
C GLU A 16 18.16 36.10 -14.42
N HIS A 17 19.06 35.34 -15.05
CA HIS A 17 20.12 35.92 -15.90
C HIS A 17 19.63 36.37 -17.28
N VAL A 18 18.74 35.59 -17.90
CA VAL A 18 18.27 35.84 -19.28
C VAL A 18 16.99 36.67 -19.28
N HIS A 19 16.17 36.55 -18.24
CA HIS A 19 14.87 37.20 -18.18
C HIS A 19 14.76 38.26 -17.08
N GLY A 20 15.79 38.41 -16.23
CA GLY A 20 15.80 39.40 -15.15
C GLY A 20 14.73 39.14 -14.10
N PHE A 21 14.22 37.91 -14.01
CA PHE A 21 13.09 37.54 -13.19
C PHE A 21 13.45 36.39 -12.26
N ASP A 22 13.32 36.64 -10.96
CA ASP A 22 13.59 35.65 -9.93
C ASP A 22 12.27 35.20 -9.29
N LEU A 23 11.80 34.02 -9.69
CA LEU A 23 10.55 33.43 -9.21
C LEU A 23 10.54 33.27 -7.68
N LEU A 24 11.66 32.89 -7.08
CA LEU A 24 11.73 32.66 -5.63
C LEU A 24 11.51 33.96 -4.83
N THR A 25 11.71 35.13 -5.42
CA THR A 25 11.42 36.41 -4.75
C THR A 25 9.93 36.78 -4.72
N VAL A 26 9.12 36.15 -5.56
CA VAL A 26 7.68 36.46 -5.68
C VAL A 26 6.78 35.40 -5.06
N LEU A 27 7.29 34.17 -4.84
CA LEU A 27 6.57 33.14 -4.07
C LEU A 27 6.34 33.57 -2.60
N PRO A 28 5.38 32.97 -1.89
CA PRO A 28 5.19 33.16 -0.43
C PRO A 28 6.42 32.72 0.37
N SER A 29 6.50 33.11 1.65
CA SER A 29 7.54 32.62 2.58
C SER A 29 7.57 31.10 2.61
N ALA A 30 8.74 30.47 2.70
CA ALA A 30 8.78 29.00 2.78
C ALA A 30 8.04 28.45 4.01
N SER A 31 7.91 29.25 5.07
CA SER A 31 7.18 28.93 6.29
C SER A 31 5.69 29.31 6.25
N ASP A 32 5.14 29.71 5.11
CA ASP A 32 3.73 30.07 4.97
C ASP A 32 2.86 28.80 4.98
N GLU A 33 1.82 28.75 5.83
CA GLU A 33 0.91 27.60 5.93
C GLU A 33 0.15 27.36 4.60
N GLU A 34 -0.04 28.41 3.79
CA GLU A 34 -0.68 28.35 2.47
C GLU A 34 0.35 28.41 1.32
N PHE A 35 1.62 28.03 1.56
CA PHE A 35 2.70 28.14 0.57
C PHE A 35 2.34 27.52 -0.78
N TYR A 36 1.79 26.31 -0.79
CA TYR A 36 1.47 25.58 -2.02
C TYR A 36 0.38 26.25 -2.84
N GLU A 37 -0.75 26.56 -2.22
CA GLU A 37 -1.90 27.19 -2.89
C GLU A 37 -1.51 28.56 -3.47
N ARG A 38 -0.82 29.38 -2.68
CA ARG A 38 -0.38 30.71 -3.10
C ARG A 38 0.75 30.65 -4.13
N SER A 39 1.59 29.61 -4.12
CA SER A 39 2.62 29.38 -5.14
C SER A 39 2.01 28.98 -6.48
N ILE A 40 0.99 28.11 -6.49
CA ILE A 40 0.24 27.74 -7.70
C ILE A 40 -0.35 28.98 -8.36
N VAL A 41 -1.03 29.83 -7.57
CA VAL A 41 -1.59 31.10 -8.05
C VAL A 41 -0.50 32.00 -8.62
N SER A 42 0.62 32.16 -7.91
CA SER A 42 1.72 33.05 -8.33
C SER A 42 2.35 32.58 -9.64
N ILE A 43 2.58 31.27 -9.80
CA ILE A 43 3.14 30.68 -11.02
C ILE A 43 2.16 30.85 -12.18
N ASN A 44 0.87 30.54 -11.98
CA ASN A 44 -0.14 30.72 -13.02
C ASN A 44 -0.33 32.19 -13.42
N GLN A 45 -0.27 33.13 -12.47
CA GLN A 45 -0.27 34.57 -12.75
C GLN A 45 0.94 34.98 -13.59
N CYS A 46 2.13 34.44 -13.29
CA CYS A 46 3.31 34.66 -14.12
C CYS A 46 3.06 34.17 -15.56
N ARG A 47 2.56 32.93 -15.71
CA ARG A 47 2.28 32.32 -17.03
C ARG A 47 1.23 33.09 -17.84
N GLN A 48 0.24 33.73 -17.19
CA GLN A 48 -0.76 34.57 -17.86
C GLN A 48 -0.28 36.00 -18.16
N PHE A 49 0.69 36.52 -17.39
CA PHE A 49 1.23 37.87 -17.59
C PHE A 49 2.17 37.97 -18.80
N PHE A 50 3.03 36.97 -19.02
CA PHE A 50 4.06 37.01 -20.07
C PHE A 50 3.53 37.04 -21.52
N PRO A 51 2.43 36.36 -21.90
CA PRO A 51 1.87 36.45 -23.26
C PRO A 51 1.39 37.85 -23.64
N GLY A 52 1.07 38.71 -22.66
CA GLY A 52 0.50 40.05 -22.87
C GLY A 52 1.49 41.22 -22.79
N ASN A 53 2.75 41.00 -22.39
CA ASN A 53 3.70 42.08 -22.11
C ASN A 53 5.12 41.74 -22.59
N SER A 54 5.49 42.21 -23.78
CA SER A 54 6.75 41.87 -24.47
C SER A 54 8.01 42.32 -23.73
N ASP A 55 7.91 43.38 -22.92
CA ASP A 55 9.07 44.02 -22.28
C ASP A 55 9.33 43.48 -20.87
N ARG A 56 8.48 42.57 -20.37
CA ARG A 56 8.59 41.81 -19.09
C ARG A 56 8.76 42.66 -17.82
N LYS A 57 8.77 43.99 -17.95
CA LYS A 57 8.84 44.95 -16.85
C LYS A 57 7.50 45.04 -16.13
N GLY A 58 7.55 45.15 -14.79
CA GLY A 58 6.36 45.36 -13.97
C GLY A 58 5.71 44.09 -13.42
N ILE A 59 6.28 42.90 -13.66
CA ILE A 59 5.70 41.64 -13.17
C ILE A 59 5.67 41.57 -11.63
N LYS A 60 6.70 42.12 -10.97
CA LYS A 60 6.76 42.17 -9.51
C LYS A 60 5.64 43.04 -8.95
N GLU A 61 5.43 44.23 -9.51
CA GLU A 61 4.33 45.13 -9.16
C GLU A 61 2.96 44.51 -9.48
N TYR A 62 2.85 43.77 -10.58
CA TYR A 62 1.63 43.04 -10.96
C TYR A 62 1.29 41.95 -9.94
N LEU A 63 2.22 41.07 -9.58
CA LEU A 63 1.99 40.01 -8.61
C LEU A 63 1.71 40.56 -7.20
N LEU A 64 2.44 41.60 -6.78
CA LEU A 64 2.21 42.26 -5.50
C LEU A 64 0.83 42.94 -5.40
N ALA A 65 0.23 43.35 -6.52
CA ALA A 65 -1.11 43.93 -6.54
C ALA A 65 -2.23 42.91 -6.22
N PHE A 66 -1.93 41.60 -6.29
CA PHE A 66 -2.85 40.51 -5.98
C PHE A 66 -2.55 39.78 -4.67
N ALA A 67 -1.43 40.08 -4.00
CA ALA A 67 -0.96 39.35 -2.82
C ALA A 67 -1.93 39.34 -1.61
N ASN A 68 -2.93 40.24 -1.57
CA ASN A 68 -3.89 40.41 -0.47
C ASN A 68 -5.35 40.61 -0.95
N LYS A 69 -5.73 40.08 -2.11
CA LYS A 69 -7.12 40.13 -2.61
C LYS A 69 -7.66 38.72 -2.81
N ASP A 70 -8.98 38.56 -2.71
CA ASP A 70 -9.66 37.32 -3.12
C ASP A 70 -9.22 36.97 -4.54
N VAL A 71 -8.56 35.83 -4.66
CA VAL A 71 -7.99 35.36 -5.92
C VAL A 71 -9.10 34.73 -6.74
N ASP A 72 -9.25 35.16 -7.99
CA ASP A 72 -10.21 34.57 -8.92
C ASP A 72 -9.90 33.08 -9.15
N GLU A 73 -10.92 32.22 -9.09
CA GLU A 73 -10.82 30.76 -9.27
C GLU A 73 -10.03 30.36 -10.53
N GLN A 74 -10.00 31.23 -11.55
CA GLN A 74 -9.24 30.98 -12.78
C GLN A 74 -7.73 30.78 -12.55
N PHE A 75 -7.15 31.30 -11.45
CA PHE A 75 -5.70 31.19 -11.18
C PHE A 75 -5.29 29.91 -10.45
N TYR A 76 -6.25 29.13 -9.96
CA TYR A 76 -6.01 27.79 -9.42
C TYR A 76 -5.94 26.72 -10.51
N LYS A 77 -6.30 27.06 -11.75
CA LYS A 77 -6.23 26.16 -12.90
C LYS A 77 -4.88 26.33 -13.60
N PRO A 78 -4.09 25.24 -13.77
CA PRO A 78 -2.81 25.30 -14.50
C PRO A 78 -2.98 25.90 -15.90
N VAL A 79 -2.13 26.86 -16.23
CA VAL A 79 -2.10 27.48 -17.57
C VAL A 79 -1.48 26.54 -18.61
N LEU A 80 -0.51 25.75 -18.16
CA LEU A 80 0.14 24.68 -18.93
C LEU A 80 -0.20 23.34 -18.28
N SER A 81 -0.52 22.32 -19.09
CA SER A 81 -0.85 20.97 -18.60
C SER A 81 0.31 20.29 -17.88
N ASP A 82 1.54 20.61 -18.29
CA ASP A 82 2.78 19.98 -17.81
C ASP A 82 3.77 21.06 -17.30
N ASP A 83 3.31 21.98 -16.45
CA ASP A 83 4.18 23.04 -15.93
C ASP A 83 5.21 22.48 -14.94
N ALA A 84 6.48 22.47 -15.36
CA ALA A 84 7.59 21.96 -14.55
C ALA A 84 7.70 22.63 -13.17
N TYR A 85 7.35 23.91 -13.03
CA TYR A 85 7.37 24.58 -11.73
C TYR A 85 6.22 24.13 -10.83
N LEU A 86 5.03 23.88 -11.38
CA LEU A 86 3.90 23.34 -10.60
C LEU A 86 4.12 21.89 -10.18
N MET A 87 4.89 21.12 -10.97
CA MET A 87 5.26 19.75 -10.61
C MET A 87 6.40 19.67 -9.59
N SER A 88 7.07 20.79 -9.27
CA SER A 88 8.24 20.82 -8.39
C SER A 88 8.07 21.80 -7.21
N LEU A 89 6.84 21.90 -6.66
CA LEU A 89 6.53 22.87 -5.59
C LEU A 89 7.29 22.58 -4.28
N ASP A 90 7.48 21.31 -3.94
CA ASP A 90 8.24 20.89 -2.75
C ASP A 90 9.70 21.36 -2.85
N ASP A 91 10.34 21.14 -4.00
CA ASP A 91 11.70 21.59 -4.30
C ASP A 91 11.82 23.13 -4.27
N LEU A 92 10.79 23.84 -4.75
CA LEU A 92 10.72 25.30 -4.68
C LEU A 92 10.62 25.80 -3.23
N GLN A 93 9.85 25.13 -2.38
CA GLN A 93 9.74 25.45 -0.95
C GLN A 93 11.10 25.29 -0.27
N GLU A 94 11.78 24.17 -0.53
CA GLU A 94 13.08 23.87 0.07
C GLU A 94 14.17 24.86 -0.39
N LEU A 95 14.23 25.14 -1.70
CA LEU A 95 15.16 26.14 -2.25
C LEU A 95 14.91 27.53 -1.65
N LYS A 96 13.64 27.89 -1.45
CA LYS A 96 13.28 29.16 -0.81
C LYS A 96 13.69 29.18 0.66
N GLN A 97 13.43 28.11 1.41
CA GLN A 97 13.82 27.98 2.81
C GLN A 97 15.33 28.10 3.00
N ARG A 98 16.12 27.45 2.12
CA ARG A 98 17.59 27.55 2.11
C ARG A 98 18.07 28.98 1.84
N ARG A 99 17.41 29.69 0.92
CA ARG A 99 17.71 31.08 0.59
C ARG A 99 17.36 32.04 1.72
N GLU A 100 16.19 31.86 2.36
CA GLU A 100 15.76 32.63 3.53
C GLU A 100 16.65 32.37 4.76
N SER A 101 17.21 31.17 4.87
CA SER A 101 18.15 30.77 5.94
C SER A 101 19.60 31.23 5.70
N GLY A 102 19.91 31.88 4.57
CA GLY A 102 21.18 32.59 4.34
C GLY A 102 22.41 31.73 4.03
N ASN A 103 22.27 30.44 3.70
CA ASN A 103 23.41 29.53 3.53
C ASN A 103 23.80 29.38 2.04
N GLY A 104 24.43 30.40 1.46
CA GLY A 104 24.94 30.38 0.08
C GLY A 104 26.46 30.38 0.03
N GLY A 105 27.08 29.30 -0.46
CA GLY A 105 28.53 29.27 -0.72
C GLY A 105 29.08 27.96 -1.31
N SER A 106 29.32 27.98 -2.63
CA SER A 106 30.33 27.28 -3.46
C SER A 106 30.69 25.81 -3.18
N GLU A 107 30.49 24.97 -4.20
CA GLU A 107 30.97 23.60 -4.33
C GLU A 107 32.50 23.44 -4.28
N SER A 108 33.00 22.36 -3.68
CA SER A 108 33.79 21.33 -4.39
C SER A 108 34.34 20.22 -3.46
N THR A 109 34.27 18.98 -3.96
CA THR A 109 35.18 17.86 -3.66
C THR A 109 35.00 16.98 -2.39
N GLU A 110 33.78 16.67 -1.96
CA GLU A 110 33.50 15.55 -1.00
C GLU A 110 32.33 14.62 -1.46
N LYS A 111 32.01 14.66 -2.76
CA LYS A 111 30.74 14.15 -3.35
C LYS A 111 30.59 12.62 -3.54
N LEU A 112 31.33 11.77 -2.83
CA LEU A 112 31.13 10.30 -2.97
C LEU A 112 30.93 9.52 -1.67
N GLU A 113 31.32 10.05 -0.51
CA GLU A 113 31.04 9.41 0.78
C GLU A 113 29.86 10.09 1.50
N ALA A 114 29.75 11.42 1.40
CA ALA A 114 28.60 12.15 1.94
C ALA A 114 27.28 11.84 1.23
N SER A 115 27.29 11.43 -0.06
CA SER A 115 26.03 11.08 -0.75
C SER A 115 25.39 9.84 -0.13
N LYS A 116 26.19 8.83 0.24
CA LYS A 116 25.65 7.62 0.90
C LYS A 116 25.10 7.93 2.29
N GLU A 117 25.78 8.78 3.06
CA GLU A 117 25.29 9.20 4.38
C GLU A 117 24.06 10.12 4.27
N THR A 118 24.01 11.01 3.29
CA THR A 118 22.86 11.91 3.08
C THR A 118 21.65 11.14 2.54
N ASP A 119 21.85 10.19 1.63
CA ASP A 119 20.81 9.28 1.14
C ASP A 119 20.31 8.40 2.29
N THR A 120 21.20 7.90 3.14
CA THR A 120 20.81 7.10 4.32
C THR A 120 20.07 7.96 5.35
N ILE A 121 20.50 9.21 5.57
CA ILE A 121 19.83 10.15 6.48
C ILE A 121 18.47 10.58 5.93
N GLN A 122 18.33 10.80 4.62
CA GLN A 122 17.05 11.12 3.99
C GLN A 122 16.10 9.93 4.00
N ILE A 123 16.58 8.71 3.73
CA ILE A 123 15.79 7.49 3.84
C ILE A 123 15.38 7.25 5.30
N LEU A 124 16.29 7.43 6.26
CA LEU A 124 15.99 7.31 7.68
C LEU A 124 15.02 8.41 8.13
N SER A 125 15.16 9.65 7.63
CA SER A 125 14.26 10.76 7.95
C SER A 125 12.87 10.55 7.38
N ALA A 126 12.75 10.11 6.12
CA ALA A 126 11.46 9.76 5.52
C ALA A 126 10.79 8.59 6.25
N ARG A 127 11.60 7.63 6.71
CA ARG A 127 11.12 6.50 7.51
C ARG A 127 10.74 6.91 8.94
N VAL A 128 11.43 7.88 9.54
CA VAL A 128 11.06 8.49 10.82
C VAL A 128 9.77 9.29 10.67
N THR A 129 9.60 10.10 9.63
CA THR A 129 8.35 10.82 9.37
C THR A 129 7.18 9.87 9.12
N ALA A 130 7.39 8.81 8.33
CA ALA A 130 6.37 7.79 8.12
C ALA A 130 6.03 7.03 9.42
N LEU A 131 7.03 6.76 10.27
CA LEU A 131 6.80 6.16 11.59
C LEU A 131 6.13 7.15 12.54
N GLU A 132 6.41 8.45 12.47
CA GLU A 132 5.76 9.50 13.26
C GLU A 132 4.30 9.68 12.85
N GLU A 133 3.98 9.58 11.55
CA GLU A 133 2.61 9.57 11.03
C GLU A 133 1.87 8.30 11.44
N GLN A 134 2.51 7.13 11.36
CA GLN A 134 1.95 5.88 11.87
C GLN A 134 1.75 5.94 13.39
N LEU A 135 2.67 6.56 14.13
CA LEU A 135 2.57 6.77 15.57
C LEU A 135 1.49 7.79 15.92
N ALA A 136 1.28 8.82 15.11
CA ALA A 136 0.19 9.78 15.27
C ALA A 136 -1.17 9.09 15.04
N CYS A 137 -1.27 8.26 14.00
CA CYS A 137 -2.44 7.44 13.71
C CYS A 137 -2.71 6.43 14.85
N ALA A 138 -1.67 5.75 15.34
CA ALA A 138 -1.77 4.83 16.48
C ALA A 138 -2.13 5.56 17.79
N LYS A 139 -1.62 6.78 18.02
CA LYS A 139 -2.00 7.62 19.18
C LYS A 139 -3.45 8.06 19.11
N GLU A 140 -3.96 8.36 17.91
CA GLU A 140 -5.37 8.66 17.70
C GLU A 140 -6.23 7.41 17.94
N CYS A 141 -5.76 6.22 17.56
CA CYS A 141 -6.38 4.93 17.93
C CYS A 141 -6.39 4.70 19.45
N ILE A 142 -5.28 4.97 20.16
CA ILE A 142 -5.20 4.82 21.62
C ILE A 142 -6.12 5.83 22.32
N ALA A 143 -6.17 7.09 21.87
CA ALA A 143 -7.10 8.09 22.39
C ALA A 143 -8.57 7.70 22.17
N ASN A 144 -8.86 6.93 21.12
CA ASN A 144 -10.18 6.37 20.83
C ASN A 144 -10.50 5.08 21.62
N LEU A 145 -9.51 4.40 22.20
CA LEU A 145 -9.66 3.19 23.00
C LEU A 145 -9.76 3.48 24.52
N THR A 146 -9.19 4.59 25.00
CA THR A 146 -9.29 4.99 26.41
C THR A 146 -10.61 5.71 26.69
N THR A 147 -11.71 4.95 26.84
CA THR A 147 -13.02 5.48 27.28
C THR A 147 -13.31 5.15 28.76
N GLU A 148 -12.40 5.48 29.66
CA GLU A 148 -12.63 5.19 31.09
C GLU A 148 -13.36 6.32 31.85
N ASP A 149 -13.49 7.53 31.27
CA ASP A 149 -14.05 8.70 31.99
C ASP A 149 -15.30 9.38 31.38
N MET A 150 -16.02 8.76 30.43
CA MET A 150 -17.16 9.41 29.75
C MET A 150 -18.56 8.91 30.19
N SER A 151 -19.50 9.86 30.32
CA SER A 151 -20.89 9.63 30.78
C SER A 151 -21.77 8.89 29.75
N GLU A 152 -22.81 8.17 30.21
CA GLU A 152 -23.68 7.33 29.35
C GLU A 152 -24.43 8.12 28.25
N ASP A 153 -24.77 9.37 28.53
CA ASP A 153 -25.44 10.26 27.55
C ASP A 153 -24.48 10.70 26.43
N GLU A 154 -23.20 10.90 26.75
CA GLU A 154 -22.16 11.23 25.76
C GLU A 154 -21.77 10.01 24.92
N LYS A 155 -21.76 8.80 25.50
CA LYS A 155 -21.57 7.54 24.75
C LYS A 155 -22.63 7.37 23.65
N THR A 156 -23.88 7.71 23.94
CA THR A 156 -25.00 7.59 22.99
C THR A 156 -24.89 8.60 21.83
N ILE A 157 -24.42 9.82 22.12
CA ILE A 157 -24.18 10.85 21.10
C ILE A 157 -22.95 10.50 20.23
N PHE A 158 -21.90 9.94 20.83
CA PHE A 158 -20.69 9.51 20.14
C PHE A 158 -20.92 8.27 19.26
N LEU A 159 -21.72 7.29 19.74
CA LEU A 159 -22.16 6.12 18.96
C LEU A 159 -23.00 6.52 17.73
N LYS A 160 -23.78 7.61 17.81
CA LYS A 160 -24.49 8.18 16.66
C LYS A 160 -23.55 8.88 15.67
N LYS A 161 -22.41 9.41 16.14
CA LYS A 161 -21.36 10.03 15.29
C LYS A 161 -20.42 8.98 14.65
N LYS A 162 -20.40 7.75 15.17
CA LYS A 162 -19.68 6.57 14.65
C LYS A 162 -20.21 6.03 13.31
N ALA A 163 -21.30 6.60 12.77
CA ALA A 163 -21.76 6.28 11.43
C ALA A 163 -20.80 6.89 10.38
N LYS A 164 -19.96 6.02 9.79
CA LYS A 164 -19.02 6.23 8.68
C LYS A 164 -17.72 7.00 9.00
N VAL A 165 -16.80 6.33 9.70
CA VAL A 165 -15.39 6.35 9.26
C VAL A 165 -15.27 5.20 8.25
N ASP A 166 -14.99 5.52 7.00
CA ASP A 166 -15.02 4.57 5.89
C ASP A 166 -13.76 3.69 5.87
N ASN A 167 -13.87 2.49 6.43
CA ASN A 167 -12.77 1.51 6.47
C ASN A 167 -12.22 1.19 5.07
N ASN A 168 -13.06 1.32 4.03
CA ASN A 168 -12.64 1.15 2.63
C ASN A 168 -11.71 2.26 2.17
N THR A 169 -11.97 3.52 2.55
CA THR A 169 -11.08 4.63 2.21
C THR A 169 -9.70 4.44 2.82
N TYR A 170 -9.62 4.00 4.08
CA TYR A 170 -8.35 3.70 4.75
C TYR A 170 -7.59 2.57 4.03
N TYR A 171 -8.27 1.45 3.75
CA TYR A 171 -7.70 0.32 3.02
C TYR A 171 -7.18 0.74 1.64
N PHE A 172 -7.98 1.40 0.80
CA PHE A 172 -7.51 1.79 -0.54
C PHE A 172 -6.41 2.87 -0.52
N THR A 173 -6.37 3.71 0.51
CA THR A 173 -5.31 4.72 0.66
C THR A 173 -3.98 4.04 1.01
N SER A 174 -3.97 3.06 1.92
CA SER A 174 -2.74 2.34 2.27
C SER A 174 -2.15 1.60 1.07
N TYR A 175 -2.99 0.97 0.24
CA TYR A 175 -2.58 0.31 -1.01
C TYR A 175 -2.28 1.27 -2.17
N SER A 176 -2.44 2.58 -2.01
CA SER A 176 -1.99 3.54 -3.02
C SER A 176 -0.49 3.88 -2.89
N HIS A 177 0.13 3.57 -1.74
CA HIS A 177 1.55 3.83 -1.50
C HIS A 177 2.45 2.72 -2.05
N TYR A 178 3.60 3.07 -2.62
CA TYR A 178 4.50 2.09 -3.24
C TYR A 178 5.09 1.07 -2.24
N ALA A 179 5.25 1.44 -0.96
CA ALA A 179 5.98 0.64 0.02
C ALA A 179 5.34 -0.74 0.29
N ILE A 180 4.00 -0.81 0.31
CA ILE A 180 3.30 -2.09 0.44
C ILE A 180 3.48 -2.96 -0.80
N HIS A 181 3.40 -2.37 -2.00
CA HIS A 181 3.65 -3.09 -3.26
C HIS A 181 5.09 -3.57 -3.39
N GLU A 182 6.07 -2.77 -2.95
CA GLU A 182 7.46 -3.18 -2.90
C GLU A 182 7.66 -4.38 -1.97
N THR A 183 7.04 -4.36 -0.79
CA THR A 183 7.07 -5.48 0.16
C THR A 183 6.47 -6.74 -0.46
N MET A 184 5.28 -6.63 -1.06
CA MET A 184 4.59 -7.75 -1.72
C MET A 184 5.38 -8.30 -2.92
N LEU A 185 6.02 -7.44 -3.71
CA LEU A 185 6.82 -7.85 -4.87
C LEU A 185 8.17 -8.46 -4.49
N LYS A 186 8.78 -8.01 -3.38
CA LYS A 186 10.01 -8.59 -2.83
C LYS A 186 9.77 -9.93 -2.13
N ASP A 187 8.53 -10.25 -1.76
CA ASP A 187 8.16 -11.60 -1.39
C ASP A 187 8.22 -12.50 -2.63
N THR A 188 9.39 -13.13 -2.80
CA THR A 188 9.64 -14.04 -3.90
C THR A 188 8.86 -15.33 -3.76
N VAL A 189 8.54 -15.79 -2.54
CA VAL A 189 7.76 -17.03 -2.35
C VAL A 189 6.35 -16.81 -2.86
N ARG A 190 5.71 -15.71 -2.42
CA ARG A 190 4.38 -15.29 -2.87
C ARG A 190 4.36 -15.12 -4.40
N THR A 191 5.20 -14.23 -4.93
CA THR A 191 5.12 -13.84 -6.35
C THR A 191 5.52 -14.99 -7.28
N LYS A 192 6.53 -15.79 -6.91
CA LYS A 192 6.95 -16.96 -7.70
C LYS A 192 5.93 -18.08 -7.68
N ALA A 193 5.23 -18.31 -6.56
CA ALA A 193 4.21 -19.35 -6.48
C ALA A 193 3.09 -19.11 -7.51
N TYR A 194 2.58 -17.87 -7.61
CA TYR A 194 1.64 -17.49 -8.66
C TYR A 194 2.22 -17.60 -10.06
N GLU A 195 3.43 -17.07 -10.30
CA GLU A 195 4.07 -17.15 -11.62
C GLU A 195 4.21 -18.61 -12.07
N ASP A 196 4.75 -19.47 -11.21
CA ASP A 196 4.94 -20.89 -11.50
C ASP A 196 3.62 -21.59 -11.75
N ALA A 197 2.62 -21.36 -10.91
CA ALA A 197 1.33 -22.00 -11.06
C ALA A 197 0.62 -21.54 -12.34
N ILE A 198 0.68 -20.26 -12.70
CA ILE A 198 0.12 -19.73 -13.95
C ILE A 198 0.86 -20.32 -15.15
N MET A 199 2.19 -20.28 -15.15
CA MET A 199 3.01 -20.73 -16.27
C MET A 199 2.93 -22.25 -16.49
N LYS A 200 2.96 -23.05 -15.42
CA LYS A 200 2.81 -24.53 -15.49
C LYS A 200 1.46 -24.93 -16.07
N ASN A 201 0.41 -24.14 -15.82
CA ASN A 201 -0.95 -24.38 -16.30
C ASN A 201 -1.32 -23.54 -17.53
N SER A 202 -0.33 -22.91 -18.19
CA SER A 202 -0.55 -22.01 -19.31
C SER A 202 -1.37 -22.64 -20.44
N ALA A 203 -1.00 -23.85 -20.87
CA ALA A 203 -1.66 -24.52 -21.99
C ALA A 203 -3.09 -24.98 -21.70
N THR A 204 -3.41 -25.28 -20.44
CA THR A 204 -4.69 -25.89 -20.03
C THR A 204 -5.68 -24.89 -19.47
N LEU A 205 -5.22 -23.94 -18.65
CA LEU A 205 -6.08 -23.02 -17.91
C LEU A 205 -6.02 -21.57 -18.39
N PHE A 206 -4.96 -21.13 -19.07
CA PHE A 206 -4.81 -19.71 -19.43
C PHE A 206 -4.88 -19.45 -20.93
N LYS A 207 -4.37 -20.35 -21.77
CA LYS A 207 -4.31 -20.13 -23.21
C LYS A 207 -5.71 -19.94 -23.80
N ASP A 208 -5.87 -18.84 -24.53
CA ASP A 208 -7.10 -18.43 -25.20
C ASP A 208 -8.29 -18.17 -24.22
N LYS A 209 -8.01 -18.02 -22.92
CA LYS A 209 -9.01 -17.82 -21.86
C LYS A 209 -9.21 -16.37 -21.46
N VAL A 210 -10.37 -16.09 -20.84
CA VAL A 210 -10.68 -14.81 -20.18
C VAL A 210 -10.33 -14.91 -18.70
N VAL A 211 -9.45 -14.03 -18.25
CA VAL A 211 -8.95 -14.00 -16.86
C VAL A 211 -9.43 -12.73 -16.17
N LEU A 212 -9.86 -12.84 -14.91
CA LEU A 212 -10.18 -11.71 -14.04
C LEU A 212 -9.17 -11.70 -12.88
N ASP A 213 -8.42 -10.61 -12.76
CA ASP A 213 -7.47 -10.37 -11.68
C ASP A 213 -8.09 -9.36 -10.69
N ILE A 214 -8.46 -9.82 -9.49
CA ILE A 214 -9.16 -9.00 -8.47
C ILE A 214 -8.17 -8.58 -7.40
N GLY A 215 -8.04 -7.26 -7.19
CA GLY A 215 -6.98 -6.71 -6.35
C GLY A 215 -5.64 -6.73 -7.08
N CYS A 216 -5.63 -6.34 -8.36
CA CYS A 216 -4.48 -6.54 -9.22
C CYS A 216 -3.24 -5.74 -8.80
N GLY A 217 -3.38 -4.70 -7.97
CA GLY A 217 -2.31 -3.83 -7.52
C GLY A 217 -1.52 -3.28 -8.70
N THR A 218 -0.23 -3.62 -8.77
CA THR A 218 0.67 -3.23 -9.86
C THR A 218 0.41 -3.96 -11.19
N GLY A 219 -0.52 -4.92 -11.23
CA GLY A 219 -0.84 -5.72 -12.42
C GLY A 219 0.12 -6.88 -12.68
N VAL A 220 0.99 -7.24 -11.72
CA VAL A 220 2.01 -8.30 -11.92
C VAL A 220 1.39 -9.66 -12.25
N LEU A 221 0.29 -10.04 -11.60
CA LEU A 221 -0.39 -11.32 -11.84
C LEU A 221 -1.13 -11.30 -13.19
N SER A 222 -1.76 -10.17 -13.54
CA SER A 222 -2.32 -9.93 -14.87
C SER A 222 -1.29 -10.10 -15.99
N ILE A 223 -0.05 -9.62 -15.78
CA ILE A 223 1.05 -9.79 -16.75
C ILE A 223 1.44 -11.26 -16.88
N PHE A 224 1.51 -12.02 -15.78
CA PHE A 224 1.76 -13.47 -15.86
C PHE A 224 0.66 -14.19 -16.63
N ALA A 225 -0.61 -13.88 -16.37
CA ALA A 225 -1.74 -14.46 -17.10
C ALA A 225 -1.67 -14.15 -18.61
N ALA A 226 -1.37 -12.91 -18.97
CA ALA A 226 -1.19 -12.53 -20.38
C ALA A 226 -0.01 -13.26 -21.04
N LYS A 227 1.14 -13.37 -20.35
CA LYS A 227 2.30 -14.15 -20.83
C LYS A 227 2.00 -15.64 -20.96
N ALA A 228 1.11 -16.19 -20.14
CA ALA A 228 0.62 -17.56 -20.25
C ALA A 228 -0.37 -17.79 -21.42
N GLY A 229 -0.67 -16.75 -22.19
CA GLY A 229 -1.48 -16.85 -23.41
C GLY A 229 -2.96 -16.55 -23.20
N ALA A 230 -3.34 -15.88 -22.11
CA ALA A 230 -4.70 -15.38 -21.93
C ALA A 230 -5.15 -14.54 -23.13
N LYS A 231 -6.36 -14.82 -23.62
CA LYS A 231 -6.99 -14.04 -24.70
C LYS A 231 -7.28 -12.62 -24.23
N LYS A 232 -7.69 -12.49 -22.96
CA LYS A 232 -8.12 -11.25 -22.34
C LYS A 232 -7.90 -11.34 -20.84
N VAL A 233 -7.37 -10.28 -20.25
CA VAL A 233 -7.22 -10.15 -18.80
C VAL A 233 -7.91 -8.88 -18.35
N ILE A 234 -8.78 -8.97 -17.35
CA ILE A 234 -9.46 -7.84 -16.73
C ILE A 234 -8.80 -7.64 -15.38
N ALA A 235 -8.02 -6.56 -15.24
CA ALA A 235 -7.29 -6.24 -14.02
C ALA A 235 -8.08 -5.21 -13.22
N VAL A 236 -8.59 -5.60 -12.04
CA VAL A 236 -9.46 -4.77 -11.20
C VAL A 236 -8.74 -4.37 -9.93
N ASP A 237 -8.72 -3.08 -9.62
CA ASP A 237 -8.29 -2.56 -8.32
C ASP A 237 -9.09 -1.32 -7.91
N GLY A 238 -9.37 -1.17 -6.62
CA GLY A 238 -10.09 -0.01 -6.07
C GLY A 238 -9.18 1.19 -5.80
N SER A 239 -7.89 0.98 -5.59
CA SER A 239 -6.91 2.01 -5.22
C SER A 239 -6.37 2.78 -6.44
N GLU A 240 -5.63 3.87 -6.19
CA GLU A 240 -5.03 4.68 -7.27
C GLU A 240 -3.86 3.99 -7.96
N ILE A 241 -3.29 2.92 -7.39
CA ILE A 241 -2.18 2.16 -7.98
C ILE A 241 -2.52 1.61 -9.38
N ILE A 242 -3.80 1.45 -9.70
CA ILE A 242 -4.28 1.03 -11.01
C ILE A 242 -3.80 1.97 -12.14
N ARG A 243 -3.47 3.23 -11.83
CA ARG A 243 -2.82 4.15 -12.78
C ARG A 243 -1.42 3.66 -13.14
N GLU A 244 -0.63 3.26 -12.15
CA GLU A 244 0.69 2.68 -12.38
C GLU A 244 0.60 1.30 -13.02
N ALA A 245 -0.40 0.49 -12.66
CA ALA A 245 -0.64 -0.78 -13.34
C ALA A 245 -0.81 -0.60 -14.85
N ARG A 246 -1.58 0.42 -15.28
CA ARG A 246 -1.72 0.76 -16.71
C ARG A 246 -0.38 1.13 -17.34
N ASN A 247 0.41 1.98 -16.69
CA ASN A 247 1.72 2.39 -17.18
C ASN A 247 2.66 1.18 -17.32
N ILE A 248 2.69 0.29 -16.33
CA ILE A 248 3.50 -0.92 -16.31
C ILE A 248 3.06 -1.86 -17.44
N ILE A 249 1.76 -2.08 -17.62
CA ILE A 249 1.21 -2.93 -18.68
C ILE A 249 1.57 -2.39 -20.07
N ASP A 250 1.49 -1.07 -20.26
CA ASP A 250 1.84 -0.42 -21.51
C ASP A 250 3.34 -0.50 -21.81
N ALA A 251 4.19 -0.25 -20.80
CA ALA A 251 5.63 -0.41 -20.90
C ALA A 251 6.06 -1.84 -21.26
N ASN A 252 5.23 -2.84 -20.96
CA ASN A 252 5.45 -4.25 -21.31
C ASN A 252 4.74 -4.68 -22.61
N GLY A 253 4.09 -3.76 -23.33
CA GLY A 253 3.42 -4.04 -24.61
C GLY A 253 2.19 -4.93 -24.51
N LEU A 254 1.53 -4.95 -23.34
CA LEU A 254 0.40 -5.85 -23.05
C LEU A 254 -0.97 -5.14 -23.04
N SER A 255 -1.02 -3.85 -23.39
CA SER A 255 -2.25 -3.04 -23.47
C SER A 255 -3.34 -3.61 -24.40
N GLY A 256 -2.96 -4.46 -25.36
CA GLY A 256 -3.91 -5.14 -26.25
C GLY A 256 -4.62 -6.35 -25.62
N THR A 257 -4.07 -6.90 -24.52
CA THR A 257 -4.57 -8.11 -23.86
C THR A 257 -5.14 -7.81 -22.48
N ILE A 258 -4.55 -6.87 -21.75
CA ILE A 258 -4.91 -6.54 -20.37
C ILE A 258 -5.70 -5.22 -20.34
N THR A 259 -6.85 -5.22 -19.69
CA THR A 259 -7.69 -4.04 -19.48
C THR A 259 -7.80 -3.73 -17.98
N CYS A 260 -7.28 -2.57 -17.56
CA CYS A 260 -7.35 -2.12 -16.17
C CYS A 260 -8.64 -1.35 -15.86
N VAL A 261 -9.40 -1.84 -14.91
CA VAL A 261 -10.67 -1.27 -14.44
C VAL A 261 -10.49 -0.80 -13.01
N ARG A 262 -10.78 0.48 -12.76
CA ARG A 262 -10.75 1.02 -11.40
C ARG A 262 -12.11 0.86 -10.75
N GLY A 263 -12.15 0.27 -9.56
CA GLY A 263 -13.35 0.19 -8.74
C GLY A 263 -13.38 -1.02 -7.81
N MET A 264 -14.32 -1.01 -6.89
CA MET A 264 -14.65 -2.18 -6.08
C MET A 264 -15.37 -3.21 -6.94
N ILE A 265 -14.98 -4.49 -6.82
CA ILE A 265 -15.54 -5.54 -7.64
C ILE A 265 -17.06 -5.66 -7.47
N GLU A 266 -17.59 -5.45 -6.27
CA GLU A 266 -19.03 -5.45 -6.01
C GLU A 266 -19.76 -4.35 -6.78
N THR A 267 -19.22 -3.12 -6.74
CA THR A 267 -19.81 -1.99 -7.46
C THR A 267 -19.76 -2.20 -8.97
N LEU A 268 -18.65 -2.76 -9.48
CA LEU A 268 -18.50 -3.05 -10.91
C LEU A 268 -19.47 -4.14 -11.37
N LEU A 269 -19.76 -5.13 -10.52
CA LEU A 269 -20.76 -6.17 -10.79
C LEU A 269 -22.18 -5.60 -10.77
N GLU A 270 -22.53 -4.80 -9.76
CA GLU A 270 -23.86 -4.18 -9.62
C GLU A 270 -24.21 -3.26 -10.80
N LYS A 271 -23.22 -2.55 -11.33
CA LYS A 271 -23.40 -1.61 -12.45
C LYS A 271 -23.15 -2.22 -13.82
N GLU A 272 -22.80 -3.50 -13.90
CA GLU A 272 -22.42 -4.18 -15.14
C GLU A 272 -21.26 -3.47 -15.87
N GLU A 273 -20.30 -2.94 -15.10
CA GLU A 273 -19.15 -2.14 -15.59
C GLU A 273 -17.89 -2.99 -15.84
N LEU A 274 -17.92 -4.29 -15.56
CA LEU A 274 -16.86 -5.18 -16.01
C LEU A 274 -16.91 -5.28 -17.55
N PRO A 275 -15.76 -5.16 -18.24
CA PRO A 275 -15.71 -5.12 -19.70
C PRO A 275 -15.90 -6.51 -20.32
N LEU A 276 -16.94 -7.23 -19.94
CA LEU A 276 -17.33 -8.55 -20.46
C LEU A 276 -18.39 -8.39 -21.55
N GLY A 277 -18.32 -9.22 -22.59
CA GLY A 277 -19.36 -9.29 -23.61
C GLY A 277 -20.69 -9.84 -23.06
N PRO A 278 -21.82 -9.68 -23.76
CA PRO A 278 -23.10 -10.25 -23.34
C PRO A 278 -23.01 -11.78 -23.18
N GLY A 279 -23.20 -12.26 -21.95
CA GLY A 279 -23.07 -13.68 -21.62
C GLY A 279 -21.64 -14.23 -21.61
N GLU A 280 -20.61 -13.39 -21.80
CA GLU A 280 -19.21 -13.77 -21.63
C GLU A 280 -18.96 -14.09 -20.15
N LYS A 281 -18.30 -15.22 -19.90
CA LYS A 281 -17.90 -15.68 -18.57
C LYS A 281 -16.39 -15.63 -18.45
N VAL A 282 -15.93 -15.55 -17.21
CA VAL A 282 -14.51 -15.63 -16.85
C VAL A 282 -14.14 -17.10 -16.67
N ASP A 283 -13.07 -17.53 -17.32
CA ASP A 283 -12.53 -18.89 -17.17
C ASP A 283 -11.66 -19.02 -15.92
N VAL A 284 -10.86 -17.99 -15.59
CA VAL A 284 -9.98 -18.02 -14.42
C VAL A 284 -10.09 -16.72 -13.62
N ILE A 285 -10.33 -16.83 -12.32
CA ILE A 285 -10.22 -15.70 -11.40
C ILE A 285 -8.90 -15.83 -10.65
N VAL A 286 -7.96 -14.92 -10.91
CA VAL A 286 -6.71 -14.80 -10.17
C VAL A 286 -6.89 -13.72 -9.10
N SER A 287 -6.49 -13.98 -7.86
CA SER A 287 -6.50 -12.96 -6.83
C SER A 287 -5.53 -13.33 -5.72
N GLU A 288 -4.83 -12.33 -5.21
CA GLU A 288 -4.07 -12.42 -3.97
C GLU A 288 -4.91 -11.73 -2.89
N TRP A 289 -5.71 -12.53 -2.20
CA TRP A 289 -6.76 -12.07 -1.28
C TRP A 289 -6.41 -12.35 0.18
N MET A 290 -5.31 -13.07 0.41
CA MET A 290 -4.97 -13.65 1.69
C MET A 290 -4.53 -12.57 2.67
N GLY A 291 -5.08 -12.64 3.88
CA GLY A 291 -4.73 -11.78 4.98
C GLY A 291 -3.83 -12.46 6.01
N TYR A 292 -3.55 -11.77 7.12
CA TYR A 292 -2.90 -12.42 8.27
C TYR A 292 -3.80 -13.51 8.84
N ALA A 293 -3.21 -14.62 9.27
CA ALA A 293 -3.95 -15.83 9.66
C ALA A 293 -5.03 -16.23 8.62
N LEU A 294 -4.73 -16.03 7.33
CA LEU A 294 -5.57 -16.21 6.14
C LEU A 294 -6.72 -15.19 5.99
N PHE A 295 -7.45 -14.87 7.06
CA PHE A 295 -8.72 -14.12 6.97
C PHE A 295 -8.70 -12.69 7.52
N PHE A 296 -7.67 -12.27 8.26
CA PHE A 296 -7.62 -10.91 8.77
C PHE A 296 -7.27 -9.92 7.65
N GLU A 297 -8.13 -8.92 7.41
CA GLU A 297 -8.05 -7.99 6.25
C GLU A 297 -8.17 -8.68 4.86
N THR A 298 -8.84 -9.83 4.80
CA THR A 298 -9.01 -10.58 3.55
C THR A 298 -9.96 -9.92 2.55
N MET A 299 -9.68 -10.13 1.26
CA MET A 299 -10.60 -9.82 0.15
C MET A 299 -11.50 -11.00 -0.25
N LEU A 300 -11.38 -12.18 0.38
CA LEU A 300 -12.04 -13.41 -0.06
C LEU A 300 -13.56 -13.27 -0.29
N PRO A 301 -14.36 -12.60 0.57
CA PRO A 301 -15.79 -12.41 0.32
C PRO A 301 -16.08 -11.65 -0.99
N SER A 302 -15.30 -10.63 -1.32
CA SER A 302 -15.41 -9.88 -2.57
C SER A 302 -15.06 -10.74 -3.78
N VAL A 303 -14.01 -11.56 -3.66
CA VAL A 303 -13.59 -12.50 -4.70
C VAL A 303 -14.66 -13.59 -4.91
N MET A 304 -15.26 -14.13 -3.85
CA MET A 304 -16.36 -15.10 -3.93
C MET A 304 -17.60 -14.52 -4.61
N LYS A 305 -17.95 -13.25 -4.37
CA LYS A 305 -19.05 -12.58 -5.09
C LYS A 305 -18.78 -12.54 -6.60
N ALA A 306 -17.56 -12.24 -7.01
CA ALA A 306 -17.18 -12.23 -8.43
C ALA A 306 -17.19 -13.63 -9.03
N ARG A 307 -16.61 -14.61 -8.33
CA ARG A 307 -16.71 -16.04 -8.66
C ARG A 307 -18.16 -16.41 -8.93
N ASP A 308 -19.06 -15.98 -8.05
CA ASP A 308 -20.43 -16.41 -8.12
C ASP A 308 -21.25 -15.77 -9.24
N ALA A 309 -20.89 -14.53 -9.61
CA ALA A 309 -21.56 -13.78 -10.66
C ALA A 309 -21.05 -14.10 -12.08
N VAL A 310 -19.72 -14.15 -12.26
CA VAL A 310 -19.11 -14.08 -13.60
C VAL A 310 -18.23 -15.26 -13.99
N MET A 311 -17.83 -16.15 -13.07
CA MET A 311 -17.02 -17.31 -13.42
C MET A 311 -17.86 -18.38 -14.15
N ASP A 312 -17.25 -19.06 -15.13
CA ASP A 312 -17.82 -20.26 -15.72
C ASP A 312 -17.94 -21.36 -14.65
N ARG A 313 -19.14 -21.92 -14.49
CA ARG A 313 -19.43 -22.94 -13.48
C ARG A 313 -19.02 -24.36 -13.88
N VAL A 314 -18.73 -24.59 -15.17
CA VAL A 314 -18.37 -25.92 -15.67
C VAL A 314 -16.86 -26.05 -15.80
N GLY A 315 -16.21 -25.09 -16.47
CA GLY A 315 -14.78 -25.15 -16.75
C GLY A 315 -13.94 -24.08 -16.04
N GLY A 316 -14.57 -23.21 -15.24
CA GLY A 316 -13.88 -22.11 -14.59
C GLY A 316 -13.24 -22.48 -13.26
N THR A 317 -12.18 -21.76 -12.89
CA THR A 317 -11.49 -22.01 -11.61
C THR A 317 -10.91 -20.75 -10.98
N MET A 318 -10.83 -20.78 -9.66
CA MET A 318 -10.13 -19.80 -8.85
C MET A 318 -8.61 -20.05 -8.86
N PHE A 319 -7.81 -19.01 -8.69
CA PHE A 319 -6.35 -19.10 -8.61
C PHE A 319 -5.83 -18.17 -7.50
N PRO A 320 -5.46 -18.70 -6.32
CA PRO A 320 -5.46 -20.13 -5.94
C PRO A 320 -6.86 -20.72 -5.84
N ASN A 321 -6.96 -22.06 -5.83
CA ASN A 321 -8.23 -22.77 -5.67
C ASN A 321 -8.36 -23.52 -4.35
N LYS A 322 -7.30 -23.61 -3.55
CA LYS A 322 -7.32 -24.22 -2.23
C LYS A 322 -6.54 -23.37 -1.23
N ALA A 323 -7.06 -23.34 -0.01
CA ALA A 323 -6.39 -22.72 1.13
C ALA A 323 -6.65 -23.56 2.38
N SER A 324 -5.71 -23.58 3.31
CA SER A 324 -5.87 -24.31 4.58
C SER A 324 -5.20 -23.56 5.73
N ILE A 325 -5.82 -23.61 6.91
CA ILE A 325 -5.27 -23.02 8.13
C ILE A 325 -4.69 -24.14 8.98
N HIS A 326 -3.53 -23.86 9.56
CA HIS A 326 -2.78 -24.80 10.37
C HIS A 326 -2.42 -24.21 11.73
N LEU A 327 -2.16 -25.10 12.68
CA LEU A 327 -1.77 -24.77 14.04
C LEU A 327 -0.55 -25.59 14.46
N GLU A 328 0.35 -24.95 15.18
CA GLU A 328 1.47 -25.58 15.87
C GLU A 328 1.76 -24.89 17.21
N GLY A 329 2.40 -25.59 18.13
CA GLY A 329 2.84 -25.04 19.40
C GLY A 329 4.31 -24.67 19.34
N ALA A 330 4.65 -23.48 19.82
CA ALA A 330 6.02 -23.01 19.93
C ALA A 330 6.37 -22.65 21.37
N SER A 331 7.64 -22.83 21.74
CA SER A 331 8.19 -22.32 22.98
C SER A 331 8.98 -21.05 22.73
N ASP A 332 8.96 -20.15 23.71
CA ASP A 332 9.76 -18.95 23.67
C ASP A 332 10.31 -18.62 25.05
N THR A 333 11.54 -18.13 25.09
CA THR A 333 12.27 -17.87 26.35
C THR A 333 12.29 -16.39 26.71
N TRP A 334 11.79 -15.50 25.86
CA TRP A 334 11.78 -14.07 26.18
C TRP A 334 10.96 -13.74 27.42
N LEU A 335 9.93 -14.54 27.74
CA LEU A 335 9.17 -14.38 28.98
C LEU A 335 10.00 -14.69 30.24
N ASP A 336 11.07 -15.46 30.11
CA ASP A 336 11.97 -15.82 31.22
C ASP A 336 12.88 -14.65 31.61
N TYR A 337 13.09 -13.67 30.72
CA TYR A 337 13.79 -12.42 31.04
C TYR A 337 13.17 -11.69 32.23
N TRP A 338 11.85 -11.73 32.35
CA TRP A 338 11.12 -11.04 33.41
C TRP A 338 11.21 -11.72 34.78
N ASP A 339 11.75 -12.94 34.86
CA ASP A 339 11.97 -13.62 36.14
C ASP A 339 13.11 -12.96 36.93
N ASP A 340 14.10 -12.41 36.22
CA ASP A 340 15.23 -11.70 36.83
C ASP A 340 15.82 -10.63 35.87
N VAL A 341 15.44 -9.37 36.09
CA VAL A 341 15.96 -8.22 35.35
C VAL A 341 17.04 -7.54 36.20
N HIS A 342 18.30 -7.94 35.99
CA HIS A 342 19.46 -7.39 36.71
C HIS A 342 19.41 -7.57 38.25
N GLY A 343 18.91 -8.69 38.74
CA GLY A 343 18.71 -8.98 40.16
C GLY A 343 17.34 -8.53 40.69
N ILE A 344 16.43 -8.10 39.83
CA ILE A 344 15.10 -7.60 40.18
C ILE A 344 14.05 -8.59 39.70
N ASP A 345 13.27 -9.12 40.64
CA ASP A 345 12.10 -9.94 40.34
C ASP A 345 11.02 -9.07 39.67
N MET A 346 10.81 -9.27 38.36
CA MET A 346 9.78 -8.60 37.57
C MET A 346 8.63 -9.55 37.16
N THR A 347 8.44 -10.64 37.90
CA THR A 347 7.32 -11.58 37.65
C THR A 347 5.92 -10.92 37.63
N PRO A 348 5.63 -9.81 38.36
CA PRO A 348 4.36 -9.09 38.17
C PRO A 348 4.17 -8.55 36.74
N MET A 349 5.25 -8.13 36.08
CA MET A 349 5.21 -7.69 34.69
C MET A 349 5.00 -8.88 33.74
N LYS A 350 5.69 -10.00 33.98
CA LYS A 350 5.48 -11.26 33.24
C LYS A 350 4.00 -11.68 33.24
N HIS A 351 3.35 -11.63 34.41
CA HIS A 351 1.93 -11.95 34.53
C HIS A 351 1.03 -10.97 33.76
N ARG A 352 1.34 -9.67 33.83
CA ARG A 352 0.60 -8.64 33.09
C ARG A 352 0.71 -8.84 31.59
N ILE A 353 1.92 -9.03 31.07
CA ILE A 353 2.20 -9.32 29.67
C ILE A 353 1.46 -10.57 29.22
N GLY A 354 1.51 -11.66 30.02
CA GLY A 354 0.76 -12.87 29.72
C GLY A 354 -0.76 -12.64 29.66
N THR A 355 -1.30 -11.68 30.42
CA THR A 355 -2.73 -11.34 30.36
C THR A 355 -3.06 -10.46 29.15
N GLU A 356 -2.20 -9.50 28.81
CA GLU A 356 -2.39 -8.59 27.67
C GLU A 356 -2.21 -9.33 26.33
N LEU A 357 -1.22 -10.22 26.20
CA LEU A 357 -0.99 -11.03 25.01
C LEU A 357 -2.09 -12.07 24.73
N LEU A 358 -2.92 -12.40 25.71
CA LEU A 358 -4.08 -13.29 25.49
C LEU A 358 -5.23 -12.60 24.76
N VAL A 359 -5.18 -11.27 24.59
CA VAL A 359 -6.26 -10.48 23.99
C VAL A 359 -6.01 -10.21 22.50
N GLU A 360 -4.75 -10.15 22.07
CA GLU A 360 -4.38 -9.77 20.70
C GLU A 360 -3.43 -10.80 20.06
N GLY A 361 -3.71 -11.15 18.81
CA GLY A 361 -2.79 -11.95 18.00
C GLY A 361 -1.60 -11.11 17.53
N SER A 362 -0.39 -11.65 17.67
CA SER A 362 0.83 -11.03 17.14
C SER A 362 1.22 -11.65 15.80
N VAL A 363 1.70 -10.83 14.88
CA VAL A 363 2.26 -11.27 13.59
C VAL A 363 3.78 -11.23 13.70
N GLU A 364 4.42 -12.38 13.67
CA GLU A 364 5.86 -12.51 13.81
C GLU A 364 6.39 -13.69 12.99
N ILE A 365 7.70 -13.66 12.72
CA ILE A 365 8.41 -14.81 12.15
C ILE A 365 8.80 -15.71 13.31
N VAL A 366 8.30 -16.94 13.32
CA VAL A 366 8.66 -17.95 14.31
C VAL A 366 9.77 -18.82 13.76
N ASP A 367 10.93 -18.81 14.43
CA ASP A 367 12.04 -19.68 14.06
C ASP A 367 11.67 -21.15 14.24
N LYS A 368 12.06 -21.98 13.27
CA LYS A 368 11.78 -23.43 13.29
C LYS A 368 12.28 -24.13 14.56
N GLU A 369 13.36 -23.63 15.14
CA GLU A 369 13.95 -24.16 16.39
C GLU A 369 13.03 -23.97 17.60
N ASN A 370 12.16 -22.96 17.55
CA ASN A 370 11.19 -22.66 18.61
C ASN A 370 9.91 -23.49 18.49
N VAL A 371 9.68 -24.19 17.37
CA VAL A 371 8.51 -25.06 17.19
C VAL A 371 8.68 -26.34 18.01
N SER A 372 7.72 -26.60 18.88
CA SER A 372 7.76 -27.69 19.87
C SER A 372 6.80 -28.83 19.58
N THR A 373 5.81 -28.67 18.68
CA THR A 373 4.80 -29.68 18.38
C THR A 373 4.70 -29.98 16.89
N ASN A 374 4.01 -31.06 16.52
CA ASN A 374 3.60 -31.24 15.12
C ASN A 374 2.67 -30.11 14.68
N ARG A 375 2.69 -29.84 13.37
CA ARG A 375 1.75 -28.96 12.69
C ARG A 375 0.50 -29.76 12.33
N VAL A 376 -0.68 -29.20 12.61
CA VAL A 376 -1.99 -29.81 12.31
C VAL A 376 -2.80 -28.88 11.43
N GLU A 377 -3.52 -29.45 10.46
CA GLU A 377 -4.51 -28.72 9.68
C GLU A 377 -5.78 -28.55 10.53
N LEU A 378 -6.21 -27.31 10.71
CA LEU A 378 -7.47 -26.99 11.40
C LEU A 378 -8.66 -27.07 10.45
N VAL A 379 -8.50 -26.53 9.24
CA VAL A 379 -9.56 -26.45 8.24
C VAL A 379 -8.94 -26.24 6.85
N GLY A 380 -9.59 -26.82 5.83
CA GLY A 380 -9.26 -26.64 4.42
C GLY A 380 -10.48 -26.16 3.62
N PHE A 381 -10.23 -25.28 2.65
CA PHE A 381 -11.24 -24.65 1.80
C PHE A 381 -10.98 -24.95 0.33
N ASP A 382 -12.00 -25.46 -0.37
CA ASP A 382 -12.05 -25.42 -1.83
C ASP A 382 -12.68 -24.11 -2.28
N LEU A 383 -11.85 -23.21 -2.81
CA LEU A 383 -12.24 -21.85 -3.14
C LEU A 383 -13.18 -21.78 -4.34
N ASN A 384 -13.29 -22.85 -5.13
CA ASN A 384 -14.29 -22.92 -6.20
C ASN A 384 -15.72 -23.07 -5.64
N THR A 385 -15.87 -23.59 -4.41
CA THR A 385 -17.16 -24.02 -3.86
C THR A 385 -17.48 -23.43 -2.49
N CYS A 386 -16.49 -22.96 -1.73
CA CYS A 386 -16.68 -22.43 -0.38
C CYS A 386 -17.63 -21.23 -0.35
N LYS A 387 -18.34 -21.07 0.75
CA LYS A 387 -19.29 -19.99 0.99
C LYS A 387 -18.80 -19.14 2.16
N ASP A 388 -19.34 -17.93 2.23
CA ASP A 388 -19.10 -17.01 3.35
C ASP A 388 -19.42 -17.64 4.71
N THR A 389 -20.46 -18.46 4.78
CA THR A 389 -20.84 -19.22 5.98
C THR A 389 -19.84 -20.28 6.40
N ASP A 390 -18.96 -20.72 5.49
CA ASP A 390 -17.94 -21.73 5.80
C ASP A 390 -16.71 -21.09 6.46
N LEU A 391 -16.57 -19.76 6.39
CA LEU A 391 -15.44 -19.03 6.96
C LEU A 391 -15.55 -18.83 8.49
N ASP A 392 -16.74 -19.01 9.05
CA ASP A 392 -16.99 -19.05 10.49
C ASP A 392 -17.02 -20.52 10.94
N PHE A 393 -15.95 -20.97 11.61
CA PHE A 393 -15.72 -22.38 11.90
C PHE A 393 -15.22 -22.63 13.32
N GLU A 394 -15.52 -23.83 13.82
CA GLU A 394 -14.93 -24.40 15.03
C GLU A 394 -14.14 -25.66 14.63
N ALA A 395 -12.91 -25.78 15.13
CA ALA A 395 -12.05 -26.92 14.85
C ALA A 395 -11.51 -27.54 16.14
N HIS A 396 -11.56 -28.87 16.22
CA HIS A 396 -10.88 -29.64 17.25
C HIS A 396 -9.47 -30.00 16.79
N PHE A 397 -8.49 -29.87 17.68
CA PHE A 397 -7.10 -30.18 17.36
C PHE A 397 -6.40 -30.89 18.52
N GLU A 398 -5.36 -31.67 18.17
CA GLU A 398 -4.46 -32.32 19.13
C GLU A 398 -3.02 -32.07 18.70
N LEU A 399 -2.19 -31.54 19.62
CA LEU A 399 -0.78 -31.29 19.39
C LEU A 399 0.07 -32.31 20.15
N TYR A 400 1.03 -32.89 19.44
CA TYR A 400 1.98 -33.87 19.92
C TYR A 400 3.39 -33.27 19.93
N PRO A 401 4.17 -33.42 21.02
CA PRO A 401 5.53 -32.90 21.09
C PRO A 401 6.45 -33.48 20.02
N LEU A 402 7.30 -32.64 19.43
CA LEU A 402 8.34 -33.07 18.50
C LEU A 402 9.48 -33.77 19.24
N LEU A 403 10.13 -34.70 18.56
CA LEU A 403 11.34 -35.37 19.02
C LEU A 403 12.53 -34.88 18.19
N SER A 404 13.62 -34.54 18.88
CA SER A 404 14.93 -34.30 18.28
C SER A 404 15.54 -35.59 17.72
N ASP A 405 16.57 -35.48 16.89
CA ASP A 405 17.30 -36.62 16.31
C ASP A 405 17.81 -37.62 17.36
N ASN A 406 18.07 -37.14 18.58
CA ASN A 406 18.54 -37.95 19.70
C ASN A 406 17.39 -38.58 20.53
N GLY A 407 16.14 -38.44 20.09
CA GLY A 407 14.94 -38.96 20.75
C GLY A 407 14.44 -38.14 21.95
N ASN A 408 15.05 -36.99 22.24
CA ASN A 408 14.59 -36.09 23.30
C ASN A 408 13.46 -35.19 22.80
N VAL A 409 12.51 -34.87 23.67
CA VAL A 409 11.44 -33.91 23.37
C VAL A 409 12.04 -32.52 23.12
N VAL A 410 11.69 -31.93 21.99
CA VAL A 410 12.13 -30.57 21.60
C VAL A 410 11.64 -29.58 22.66
N ASN A 411 12.53 -28.66 23.06
CA ASN A 411 12.26 -27.62 24.06
C ASN A 411 11.66 -28.13 25.39
N GLY A 412 11.95 -29.40 25.75
CA GLY A 412 11.41 -30.03 26.95
C GLY A 412 9.88 -30.22 26.93
N GLY A 413 9.24 -30.09 25.77
CA GLY A 413 7.79 -30.13 25.61
C GLY A 413 7.08 -28.84 26.04
N ARG A 414 7.83 -27.77 26.28
CA ARG A 414 7.26 -26.46 26.61
C ARG A 414 6.53 -25.87 25.40
N VAL A 415 5.36 -25.30 25.64
CA VAL A 415 4.57 -24.56 24.66
C VAL A 415 4.09 -23.28 25.33
N ASP A 416 4.65 -22.15 24.89
CA ASP A 416 4.33 -20.81 25.41
C ASP A 416 3.30 -20.10 24.53
N LYS A 417 3.26 -20.41 23.23
CA LYS A 417 2.36 -19.81 22.25
C LYS A 417 1.84 -20.83 21.24
N LEU A 418 0.65 -20.55 20.72
CA LEU A 418 0.10 -21.23 19.55
C LEU A 418 0.38 -20.37 18.31
N VAL A 419 0.89 -21.00 17.28
CA VAL A 419 1.25 -20.36 16.02
C VAL A 419 0.25 -20.79 14.97
N ILE A 420 -0.42 -19.82 14.36
CA ILE A 420 -1.34 -20.04 13.24
C ILE A 420 -0.60 -19.72 11.96
N SER A 421 -0.59 -20.67 11.02
CA SER A 421 -0.07 -20.49 9.67
C SER A 421 -1.11 -20.96 8.65
N PHE A 422 -0.89 -20.68 7.37
CA PHE A 422 -1.78 -21.15 6.31
C PHE A 422 -0.99 -21.58 5.08
N ASP A 423 -1.56 -22.51 4.32
CA ASP A 423 -1.01 -22.97 3.05
C ASP A 423 -1.98 -22.61 1.92
N ILE A 424 -1.42 -22.39 0.73
CA ILE A 424 -2.13 -22.03 -0.49
C ILE A 424 -1.72 -22.98 -1.60
N ASP A 425 -2.71 -23.57 -2.25
CA ASP A 425 -2.51 -24.55 -3.32
C ASP A 425 -3.19 -24.13 -4.63
N PHE A 426 -2.58 -24.57 -5.73
CA PHE A 426 -2.99 -24.31 -7.11
C PHE A 426 -3.25 -25.62 -7.84
N ASP A 427 -4.23 -26.38 -7.36
CA ASP A 427 -4.58 -27.68 -7.93
C ASP A 427 -5.20 -27.53 -9.31
N LEU A 428 -5.01 -28.55 -10.17
CA LEU A 428 -5.78 -28.64 -11.40
C LEU A 428 -7.24 -29.02 -11.06
N PRO A 429 -8.25 -28.37 -11.67
CA PRO A 429 -9.61 -28.88 -11.61
C PRO A 429 -9.64 -30.30 -12.19
N ASN A 430 -10.20 -31.26 -11.44
CA ASN A 430 -10.30 -32.67 -11.83
C ASN A 430 -11.13 -32.89 -13.09
#